data_AF-A0A6N9IXC9-F1
#
_entry.id   AF-A0A6N9IXC9-F1
#
_cell.length_a   1.000
_cell.length_b   1.000
_cell.length_c   1.000
_cell.angle_alpha   90.00
_cell.angle_beta   90.00
_cell.angle_gamma   90.00
#
_symmetry.space_group_name_H-M   'P 1'
#
loop_
_entity.id
_entity.type
_entity.pdbx_description
1 polymer ?
#
loop_
_entity_poly.entity_id
_entity_poly.type
_entity_poly.pdbx_seq_one_letter_code
_entity_poly.pdbx_strand_id
1 'polypeptide(L)'
;MKTLSFYKSGRMEVLQTRKKIINLTLLLLVVIFSETLAWCQESGIEWDALSPGEKQILASLQDKWNTLSPETQNRLNAGARKWNALSVKQKKPSNKNSRHENKYQKTRKI
;
A
#
# COMPACT_ATOMS: atom_id res chain seq x y z
N MET A 1 -3.30 21.75 84.65
CA MET A 1 -2.79 22.60 83.54
C MET A 1 -2.45 21.70 82.35
N LYS A 2 -3.26 21.72 81.29
CA LYS A 2 -2.96 21.03 80.02
C LYS A 2 -2.60 22.11 79.00
N THR A 3 -1.39 22.05 78.47
CA THR A 3 -0.88 22.98 77.46
C THR A 3 -1.54 22.68 76.12
N LEU A 4 -2.11 23.70 75.49
CA LEU A 4 -2.54 23.64 74.09
C LEU A 4 -1.31 23.66 73.20
N SER A 5 -1.11 22.63 72.38
CA SER A 5 -0.25 22.71 71.20
C SER A 5 -1.14 22.76 69.96
N PHE A 6 -1.38 23.96 69.45
CA PHE A 6 -2.03 24.17 68.17
C PHE A 6 -1.14 23.65 67.03
N TYR A 7 -1.70 22.72 66.28
CA TYR A 7 -1.22 22.27 64.98
C TYR A 7 -1.35 23.41 63.97
N LYS A 8 -0.21 23.95 63.49
CA LYS A 8 -0.16 24.85 62.32
C LYS A 8 1.05 24.55 61.47
N SER A 9 1.09 23.33 60.92
CA SER A 9 1.98 23.03 59.80
C SER A 9 1.21 23.24 58.49
N GLY A 10 1.12 24.51 58.06
CA GLY A 10 0.32 24.95 56.91
C GLY A 10 1.14 25.69 55.86
N ARG A 11 2.39 25.27 55.58
CA ARG A 11 3.28 26.00 54.66
C ARG A 11 4.22 25.14 53.80
N MET A 12 3.89 23.89 53.49
CA MET A 12 4.80 23.03 52.69
C MET A 12 4.15 22.25 51.53
N GLU A 13 2.83 22.27 51.33
CA GLU A 13 2.18 21.45 50.28
C GLU A 13 2.07 22.12 48.90
N VAL A 14 2.18 23.45 48.83
CA VAL A 14 1.90 24.19 47.58
C VAL A 14 3.02 24.01 46.53
N LEU A 15 4.24 23.67 46.97
CA LEU A 15 5.40 23.50 46.07
C LEU A 15 5.44 22.12 45.40
N GLN A 16 4.94 21.07 46.06
CA GLN A 16 4.91 19.72 45.50
C GLN A 16 3.77 19.53 44.49
N THR A 17 2.63 20.17 44.76
CA THR A 17 1.42 20.09 43.92
C THR A 17 1.66 20.69 42.53
N ARG A 18 2.43 21.79 42.44
CA ARG A 18 2.80 22.42 41.17
C ARG A 18 3.67 21.52 40.27
N LYS A 19 4.67 20.83 40.84
CA LYS A 19 5.54 19.91 40.09
C LYS A 19 4.79 18.66 39.60
N LYS A 20 3.90 18.12 40.44
CA LYS A 20 3.07 16.94 40.09
C LYS A 20 2.06 17.27 38.99
N ILE A 21 1.42 18.44 39.02
CA ILE A 21 0.51 18.88 37.95
C ILE A 21 1.27 19.07 36.64
N ILE A 22 2.44 19.71 36.65
CA ILE A 22 3.26 19.88 35.44
C ILE A 22 3.66 18.52 34.85
N ASN A 23 4.10 17.56 35.67
CA ASN A 23 4.41 16.20 35.20
C ASN A 23 3.18 15.45 34.70
N LEU A 24 2.01 15.61 35.34
CA LEU A 24 0.76 14.98 34.92
C LEU A 24 0.28 15.57 33.58
N THR A 25 0.37 16.89 33.41
CA THR A 25 0.01 17.58 32.17
C THR A 25 0.98 17.25 31.03
N LEU A 26 2.29 17.14 31.31
CA LEU A 26 3.28 16.67 30.33
C LEU A 26 3.01 15.23 29.88
N LEU A 27 2.62 14.35 30.81
CA LEU A 27 2.33 12.95 30.51
C LEU A 27 1.04 12.78 29.70
N LEU A 28 0.04 13.64 29.93
CA LEU A 28 -1.23 13.66 29.19
C LEU A 28 -1.05 14.21 27.76
N LEU A 29 -0.15 15.17 27.56
CA LEU A 29 0.15 15.76 26.24
C LEU A 29 0.94 14.81 25.32
N VAL A 30 1.77 13.92 25.90
CA VAL A 30 2.50 12.86 25.16
C VAL A 30 1.54 11.80 24.62
N VAL A 31 0.46 11.47 25.32
CA VAL A 31 -0.50 10.43 24.92
C VAL A 31 -1.40 10.88 23.75
N ILE A 32 -1.67 12.18 23.62
CA ILE A 32 -2.52 12.73 22.55
C ILE A 32 -1.75 12.84 21.21
N PHE A 33 -0.41 12.86 21.22
CA PHE A 33 0.40 13.05 20.01
C PHE A 33 0.68 11.75 19.23
N SER A 34 0.14 10.62 19.68
CA SER A 34 0.41 9.29 19.08
C SER A 34 -0.44 8.96 17.85
N GLU A 35 -1.43 9.77 17.49
CA GLU A 35 -2.48 9.38 16.53
C GLU A 35 -2.37 9.98 15.11
N THR A 36 -1.18 10.35 14.61
CA THR A 36 -1.08 10.82 13.21
C THR A 36 0.07 10.23 12.40
N LEU A 37 0.39 8.96 12.62
CA LEU A 37 0.93 8.14 11.54
C LEU A 37 -0.22 7.30 11.00
N ALA A 38 -1.17 8.01 10.37
CA ALA A 38 -2.15 7.40 9.49
C ALA A 38 -1.37 6.70 8.37
N TRP A 39 -1.04 5.43 8.63
CA TRP A 39 -1.06 4.31 7.69
C TRP A 39 -1.08 4.78 6.24
N CYS A 40 0.08 5.18 5.72
CA CYS A 40 0.37 4.95 4.32
C CYS A 40 0.61 3.43 4.17
N GLN A 41 -0.43 2.64 4.51
CA GLN A 41 -0.46 1.22 4.22
C GLN A 41 -0.73 1.20 2.73
N GLU A 42 0.35 1.23 1.95
CA GLU A 42 0.27 1.01 0.53
C GLU A 42 -0.40 -0.35 0.35
N SER A 43 -1.68 -0.33 -0.01
CA SER A 43 -2.50 -1.53 -0.12
C SER A 43 -1.92 -2.34 -1.27
N GLY A 44 -1.39 -3.51 -0.95
CA GLY A 44 -0.84 -4.43 -1.92
C GLY A 44 -1.84 -4.76 -3.02
N ILE A 45 -1.36 -4.94 -4.24
CA ILE A 45 -2.20 -5.33 -5.37
C ILE A 45 -2.47 -6.82 -5.26
N GLU A 46 -3.74 -7.21 -5.16
CA GLU A 46 -4.10 -8.63 -5.21
C GLU A 46 -3.78 -9.22 -6.58
N TRP A 47 -3.31 -10.47 -6.59
CA TRP A 47 -3.01 -11.19 -7.83
C TRP A 47 -4.18 -11.19 -8.81
N ASP A 48 -5.42 -11.29 -8.29
CA ASP A 48 -6.59 -11.38 -9.15
C ASP A 48 -6.98 -10.05 -9.80
N ALA A 49 -6.58 -8.92 -9.22
CA ALA A 49 -6.79 -7.58 -9.76
C ALA A 49 -5.89 -7.26 -10.98
N LEU A 50 -4.88 -8.09 -11.26
CA LEU A 50 -4.02 -7.96 -12.43
C LEU A 50 -4.75 -8.37 -13.72
N SER A 51 -4.49 -7.67 -14.81
CA SER A 51 -5.01 -8.04 -16.13
C SER A 51 -4.39 -9.35 -16.64
N PRO A 52 -5.04 -10.07 -17.57
CA PRO A 52 -4.53 -11.35 -18.08
C PRO A 52 -3.13 -11.25 -18.71
N GLY A 53 -2.83 -10.12 -19.36
CA GLY A 53 -1.50 -9.87 -19.95
C GLY A 53 -0.43 -9.64 -18.88
N GLU A 54 -0.76 -8.94 -17.79
CA GLU A 54 0.15 -8.77 -16.65
C GLU A 54 0.35 -10.09 -15.88
N LYS A 55 -0.73 -10.86 -15.64
CA LYS A 55 -0.69 -12.20 -15.02
C LYS A 55 0.23 -13.15 -15.79
N GLN A 56 0.20 -13.11 -17.12
CA GLN A 56 1.07 -13.96 -17.95
C GLN A 56 2.56 -13.60 -17.80
N ILE A 57 2.88 -12.31 -17.68
CA ILE A 57 4.26 -11.83 -17.50
C ILE A 57 4.77 -12.17 -16.09
N LEU A 58 3.89 -12.05 -15.10
CA LEU A 58 4.22 -12.28 -13.69
C LEU A 58 3.96 -13.73 -13.24
N ALA A 59 3.58 -14.64 -14.15
CA ALA A 59 3.09 -15.98 -13.79
C ALA A 59 4.06 -16.76 -12.90
N SER A 60 5.37 -16.65 -13.14
CA SER A 60 6.42 -17.28 -12.32
C SER A 60 6.49 -16.77 -10.89
N LEU A 61 5.87 -15.63 -10.60
CA LEU A 61 5.83 -14.98 -9.29
C LEU A 61 4.47 -15.15 -8.59
N GLN A 62 3.50 -15.82 -9.21
CA GLN A 62 2.17 -16.04 -8.66
C GLN A 62 2.22 -16.66 -7.26
N ASP A 63 2.96 -17.76 -7.10
CA ASP A 63 3.03 -18.51 -5.84
C ASP A 63 3.60 -17.68 -4.69
N LYS A 64 4.46 -16.72 -5.01
CA LYS A 64 5.12 -15.85 -4.03
C LYS A 64 4.47 -14.48 -3.93
N TRP A 65 3.48 -14.16 -4.77
CA TRP A 65 2.94 -12.80 -4.90
C TRP A 65 2.42 -12.25 -3.56
N ASN A 66 1.69 -13.07 -2.81
CA ASN A 66 1.15 -12.71 -1.50
C ASN A 66 2.22 -12.59 -0.41
N THR A 67 3.44 -13.09 -0.66
CA THR A 67 4.59 -12.95 0.25
C THR A 67 5.43 -11.70 -0.05
N LEU A 68 5.18 -11.03 -1.17
CA LEU A 68 5.88 -9.80 -1.56
C LEU A 68 5.34 -8.60 -0.79
N SER A 69 6.23 -7.65 -0.50
CA SER A 69 5.81 -6.36 0.06
C SER A 69 4.94 -5.59 -0.94
N PRO A 70 4.00 -4.75 -0.48
CA PRO A 70 3.15 -3.95 -1.36
C PRO A 70 3.94 -3.06 -2.34
N GLU A 71 5.05 -2.48 -1.89
CA GLU A 71 5.97 -1.71 -2.75
C GLU A 71 6.52 -2.57 -3.91
N THR A 72 6.90 -3.82 -3.61
CA THR A 72 7.42 -4.75 -4.62
C THR A 72 6.32 -5.16 -5.60
N GLN A 73 5.10 -5.43 -5.10
CA GLN A 73 3.94 -5.72 -5.95
C GLN A 73 3.65 -4.56 -6.92
N ASN A 74 3.68 -3.31 -6.43
CA ASN A 74 3.51 -2.12 -7.25
C ASN A 74 4.61 -1.97 -8.32
N ARG A 75 5.87 -2.16 -7.94
CA ARG A 75 7.01 -2.09 -8.87
C ARG A 75 6.92 -3.16 -9.98
N LEU A 76 6.56 -4.39 -9.61
CA LEU A 76 6.39 -5.49 -10.56
C LEU A 76 5.20 -5.26 -11.49
N ASN A 77 4.07 -4.79 -10.98
CA ASN A 77 2.92 -4.45 -11.79
C ASN A 77 3.25 -3.32 -12.80
N ALA A 78 3.96 -2.27 -12.36
CA ALA A 78 4.41 -1.20 -13.25
C ALA A 78 5.33 -1.72 -14.38
N GLY A 79 6.19 -2.70 -14.07
CA GLY A 79 7.01 -3.39 -15.06
C GLY A 79 6.16 -4.20 -16.04
N ALA A 80 5.26 -5.03 -15.53
CA ALA A 80 4.35 -5.86 -16.33
C ALA A 80 3.48 -5.02 -17.27
N ARG A 81 2.98 -3.86 -16.82
CA ARG A 81 2.26 -2.89 -17.66
C ARG A 81 3.05 -2.44 -18.87
N LYS A 82 4.30 -2.02 -18.67
CA LYS A 82 5.18 -1.58 -19.76
C LYS A 82 5.42 -2.70 -20.77
N TRP A 83 5.68 -3.91 -20.28
CA TRP A 83 5.93 -5.07 -21.13
C TRP A 83 4.68 -5.53 -21.89
N ASN A 84 3.52 -5.53 -21.24
CA ASN A 84 2.24 -5.85 -21.86
C ASN A 84 1.93 -4.88 -23.02
N ALA A 85 2.14 -3.58 -22.80
CA ALA A 85 1.96 -2.56 -23.84
C ALA A 85 2.88 -2.77 -25.06
N LEU A 86 4.12 -3.21 -24.84
CA LEU A 86 5.05 -3.55 -25.93
C LEU A 86 4.61 -4.81 -26.68
N SER A 87 4.11 -5.83 -25.98
CA SER A 87 3.69 -7.11 -26.56
C SER A 87 2.44 -6.96 -27.45
N VAL A 88 1.46 -6.15 -27.03
CA VAL A 88 0.26 -5.85 -27.83
C VAL A 88 0.62 -5.14 -29.15
N LYS A 89 1.65 -4.28 -29.15
CA LYS A 89 2.11 -3.57 -30.36
C LYS A 89 2.76 -4.52 -31.37
N GLN A 90 3.34 -5.64 -30.93
CA GLN A 90 3.94 -6.65 -31.81
C GLN A 90 2.92 -7.63 -32.39
N LYS A 91 1.81 -7.89 -31.71
CA LYS A 91 0.72 -8.75 -32.22
C LYS A 91 -0.17 -8.05 -33.25
N LYS A 92 0.39 -7.26 -34.18
CA LYS A 92 -0.30 -7.07 -35.46
C LYS A 92 -0.18 -8.40 -36.20
N PRO A 93 -1.26 -9.17 -36.40
CA PRO A 93 -1.18 -10.34 -37.26
C PRO A 93 -0.68 -9.84 -38.61
N SER A 94 0.50 -10.31 -39.02
CA SER A 94 0.98 -10.12 -40.38
C SER A 94 0.02 -10.90 -41.27
N ASN A 95 -1.08 -10.27 -41.67
CA ASN A 95 -1.98 -10.81 -42.68
C ASN A 95 -1.21 -10.82 -44.01
N LYS A 96 -0.39 -11.84 -44.21
CA LYS A 96 0.39 -12.09 -45.43
C LYS A 96 -0.16 -13.25 -46.26
N ASN A 97 -1.34 -13.78 -45.95
CA ASN A 97 -1.90 -14.93 -46.69
C ASN A 97 -3.13 -14.64 -47.55
N SER A 98 -3.52 -13.39 -47.75
CA SER A 98 -4.71 -13.08 -48.58
C SER A 98 -4.45 -13.03 -50.10
N ARG A 99 -3.23 -13.31 -50.61
CA ARG A 99 -2.88 -13.03 -52.01
C ARG A 99 -2.87 -14.24 -52.97
N HIS A 100 -2.96 -15.47 -52.49
CA HIS A 100 -2.81 -16.65 -53.36
C HIS A 100 -4.09 -17.44 -53.61
N GLU A 101 -5.18 -17.17 -52.87
CA GLU A 101 -6.34 -18.08 -52.85
C GLU A 101 -7.48 -17.68 -53.82
N ASN A 102 -7.37 -16.53 -54.50
CA ASN A 102 -8.40 -16.07 -55.45
C ASN A 102 -8.09 -16.45 -56.91
N LYS A 103 -7.08 -17.30 -57.18
CA LYS A 103 -6.70 -17.68 -58.56
C LYS A 103 -7.47 -18.89 -59.10
N TYR A 104 -8.14 -19.66 -58.25
CA TYR A 104 -8.79 -20.93 -58.65
C TYR A 104 -10.33 -20.91 -58.68
N GLN A 105 -10.97 -19.78 -58.35
CA GLN A 105 -12.43 -19.67 -58.37
C GLN A 105 -13.01 -19.14 -59.70
N LYS A 106 -12.17 -18.67 -60.63
CA LYS A 106 -12.66 -18.04 -61.89
C LYS A 106 -12.89 -19.01 -63.05
N THR A 107 -12.58 -20.30 -62.90
CA THR A 107 -12.63 -21.28 -64.02
C THR A 107 -13.75 -22.32 -63.91
N ARG A 108 -14.69 -22.19 -62.97
CA ARG A 108 -15.81 -23.14 -62.83
C ARG A 108 -17.17 -22.45 -62.85
N LYS A 109 -17.46 -21.73 -63.94
CA LYS A 109 -18.81 -21.51 -64.45
C LYS A 109 -18.75 -21.69 -65.97
N ILE A 110 -18.87 -22.95 -66.38
CA ILE A 110 -19.32 -23.35 -67.71
C ILE A 110 -20.83 -23.54 -67.59
#